data_AF-A0A381U7P2-F1
#
_entry.id   AF-A0A381U7P2-F1
#
_cell.length_a   1.000
_cell.length_b   1.000
_cell.length_c   1.000
_cell.angle_alpha   90.00
_cell.angle_beta   90.00
_cell.angle_gamma   90.00
#
_symmetry.space_group_name_H-M   'P 1'
#
loop_
_entity.id
_entity.type
_entity.pdbx_description
1 polymer ?
#
loop_
_entity_poly.entity_id
_entity_poly.type
_entity_poly.pdbx_seq_one_letter_code
_entity_poly.pdbx_strand_id
1 'polypeptide(L)' 'MGKLKVGFVGVGLMGLPMARNIAKHNYPLVVWNRSRKNLKKIKNQKTEVCQNLINLPNQCQVIIMMLSNDEVCLE' A
#
# COMPACT_ATOMS: atom_id res chain seq x y z
N MET A 1 -3.07 2.08 22.70
CA MET A 1 -3.83 1.71 21.49
C MET A 1 -2.86 1.17 20.43
N GLY A 2 -3.25 0.15 19.67
CA GLY A 2 -2.42 -0.40 18.58
C GLY A 2 -2.31 0.58 17.39
N LYS A 3 -1.26 0.42 16.57
CA LYS A 3 -1.12 1.18 15.32
C LYS A 3 -2.18 0.75 14.31
N LEU A 4 -2.73 1.69 13.55
CA LEU A 4 -3.69 1.41 12.48
C LEU A 4 -3.04 0.53 11.39
N LYS A 5 -3.79 -0.45 10.87
CA LYS A 5 -3.39 -1.20 9.66
C LYS A 5 -3.73 -0.36 8.42
N VAL A 6 -2.73 -0.07 7.60
CA VAL A 6 -2.83 0.82 6.43
C VAL A 6 -2.86 0.01 5.14
N GLY A 7 -3.81 0.29 4.27
CA GLY A 7 -3.81 -0.12 2.87
C GLY A 7 -3.17 0.96 2.00
N PHE A 8 -2.30 0.59 1.06
CA PHE A 8 -1.63 1.53 0.18
C PHE A 8 -1.74 1.08 -1.28
N VAL A 9 -2.38 1.89 -2.12
CA VAL A 9 -2.62 1.62 -3.54
C VAL A 9 -1.72 2.54 -4.36
N GLY A 10 -0.86 1.95 -5.19
CA GLY A 10 0.04 2.70 -6.07
C GLY A 10 1.41 2.94 -5.46
N VAL A 11 2.39 2.11 -5.81
CA VAL A 11 3.79 2.24 -5.33
C VAL A 11 4.72 2.73 -6.45
N GLY A 12 4.31 3.83 -7.09
CA GLY A 12 5.07 4.55 -8.10
C GLY A 12 6.21 5.40 -7.51
N LEU A 13 6.62 6.45 -8.23
CA LEU A 13 7.72 7.33 -7.83
C LEU A 13 7.48 7.99 -6.46
N MET A 14 6.27 8.50 -6.23
CA MET A 14 5.86 9.10 -4.96
C MET A 14 5.37 8.07 -3.92
N GLY A 15 4.58 7.09 -4.34
CA GLY A 15 3.99 6.11 -3.43
C GLY A 15 5.03 5.19 -2.75
N LEU A 16 6.11 4.83 -3.44
CA LEU A 16 7.16 3.97 -2.88
C LEU A 16 7.83 4.55 -1.62
N PRO A 17 8.40 5.78 -1.61
CA PRO A 17 9.00 6.35 -0.40
C PRO A 17 7.99 6.53 0.73
N MET A 18 6.73 6.88 0.43
CA MET A 18 5.66 6.98 1.44
C MET A 18 5.36 5.63 2.10
N ALA A 19 5.12 4.58 1.31
CA ALA A 19 4.87 3.24 1.82
C ALA A 19 6.07 2.69 2.62
N ARG A 20 7.30 2.97 2.18
CA ARG A 20 8.52 2.62 2.94
C ARG A 20 8.59 3.36 4.27
N ASN A 21 8.16 4.61 4.34
CA ASN A 21 8.15 5.36 5.59
C ASN A 21 7.15 4.79 6.60
N ILE A 22 5.95 4.40 6.13
CA ILE A 22 4.92 3.73 6.95
C ILE A 22 5.46 2.41 7.49
N ALA A 23 6.06 1.59 6.62
CA ALA A 23 6.68 0.33 6.99
C ALA A 23 7.86 0.51 7.97
N LYS A 24 8.74 1.51 7.74
CA LYS A 24 9.87 1.83 8.63
C LYS A 24 9.42 2.14 10.06
N HIS A 25 8.25 2.77 10.21
CA HIS A 25 7.66 3.08 11.50
C HIS A 25 6.77 1.96 12.06
N ASN A 26 6.84 0.74 11.52
CA ASN A 26 6.16 -0.45 12.05
C ASN A 26 4.62 -0.35 12.13
N TYR A 27 4.01 0.47 11.27
CA TYR A 27 2.58 0.34 11.00
C TYR A 27 2.34 -0.96 10.19
N PRO A 28 1.36 -1.80 10.56
CA PRO A 28 0.93 -2.89 9.70
C PRO A 28 0.49 -2.32 8.35
N LEU A 29 1.02 -2.87 7.26
CA LEU A 29 0.88 -2.27 5.93
C LEU A 29 0.50 -3.34 4.92
N VAL A 30 -0.56 -3.10 4.16
CA VAL A 30 -0.95 -3.93 3.01
C VAL A 30 -0.78 -3.07 1.76
N VAL A 31 0.06 -3.51 0.84
CA VAL A 31 0.36 -2.76 -0.39
C VAL A 31 -0.24 -3.44 -1.62
N TRP A 32 -0.72 -2.64 -2.56
CA TRP A 32 -1.12 -3.09 -3.89
C TRP A 32 -0.59 -2.16 -4.98
N ASN A 33 -0.23 -2.75 -6.12
CA ASN A 33 0.10 -2.00 -7.33
C ASN A 33 -0.08 -2.89 -8.55
N ARG A 34 -0.49 -2.30 -9.69
CA ARG A 34 -0.63 -3.01 -10.98
C ARG A 34 0.63 -3.80 -11.35
N SER A 35 1.81 -3.18 -11.19
CA SER A 35 3.11 -3.86 -11.37
C SER A 35 3.76 -4.24 -10.05
N ARG A 36 4.32 -5.47 -9.98
CA ARG A 36 4.99 -5.97 -8.77
C ARG A 36 6.43 -5.48 -8.57
N LYS A 37 7.03 -4.80 -9.55
CA LYS A 37 8.46 -4.42 -9.54
C LYS A 37 8.87 -3.65 -8.29
N ASN A 38 8.06 -2.69 -7.86
CA ASN A 38 8.37 -1.84 -6.71
C ASN A 38 7.93 -2.43 -5.36
N LEU A 39 7.00 -3.39 -5.34
CA LEU A 39 6.52 -4.01 -4.10
C LEU A 39 7.66 -4.72 -3.35
N LYS A 40 8.58 -5.37 -4.09
CA LYS A 40 9.77 -6.05 -3.53
C LYS A 40 10.74 -5.10 -2.80
N LYS A 41 10.63 -3.79 -3.04
CA LYS A 41 11.48 -2.76 -2.41
C LYS A 41 10.93 -2.31 -1.04
N ILE A 42 9.71 -2.70 -0.70
CA ILE A 42 9.08 -2.43 0.60
C ILE A 42 9.27 -3.67 1.44
N LYS A 43 10.24 -3.63 2.36
CA LYS A 43 10.59 -4.77 3.22
C LYS A 43 10.33 -4.40 4.68
N ASN A 44 9.39 -5.10 5.31
CA ASN A 44 9.16 -5.13 6.77
C ASN A 44 8.36 -6.42 7.09
N GLN A 45 8.56 -7.01 8.27
CA GLN A 45 7.82 -8.20 8.71
C GLN A 45 6.30 -7.99 8.78
N LYS A 46 5.83 -6.76 8.91
CA LYS A 46 4.41 -6.38 8.98
C LYS A 46 3.86 -5.84 7.65
N THR A 47 4.59 -6.03 6.56
CA THR A 47 4.14 -5.64 5.22
C THR A 47 3.64 -6.85 4.44
N GLU A 48 2.40 -6.77 3.98
CA GLU A 48 1.73 -7.78 3.16
C GLU A 48 1.48 -7.21 1.76
N VAL A 49 1.49 -8.07 0.75
CA VAL A 49 1.11 -7.68 -0.62
C VAL A 49 -0.30 -8.19 -0.90
N CYS A 50 -1.23 -7.27 -1.12
CA CYS A 50 -2.57 -7.62 -1.55
C CYS A 50 -2.50 -8.19 -2.99
N GLN A 51 -3.04 -9.38 -3.21
CA GLN A 51 -3.02 -10.01 -4.55
C GLN A 51 -4.14 -9.47 -5.45
N ASN A 52 -5.29 -9.16 -4.85
CA ASN A 52 -6.46 -8.63 -5.53
C ASN A 52 -6.96 -7.40 -4.78
N LEU A 53 -7.02 -6.26 -5.47
CA LEU A 53 -7.37 -4.96 -4.89
C LEU A 53 -8.74 -4.98 -4.20
N ILE A 54 -9.70 -5.77 -4.69
CA ILE A 54 -11.04 -5.89 -4.11
C ILE A 54 -11.03 -6.33 -2.63
N ASN A 55 -9.97 -7.03 -2.22
CA ASN A 55 -9.83 -7.53 -0.86
C ASN A 55 -9.23 -6.50 0.11
N LEU A 56 -8.66 -5.39 -0.41
CA LEU A 56 -7.91 -4.43 0.40
C LEU A 56 -8.74 -3.77 1.52
N PRO A 57 -10.01 -3.34 1.30
CA PRO A 57 -10.82 -2.73 2.35
C PRO A 57 -11.07 -3.64 3.55
N ASN A 58 -11.15 -4.95 3.33
CA ASN A 58 -11.33 -5.93 4.41
C ASN A 58 -10.04 -6.19 5.22
N GLN A 59 -8.90 -5.69 4.76
CA GLN A 59 -7.58 -5.98 5.33
C GLN A 59 -6.98 -4.79 6.08
N CYS A 60 -7.60 -3.61 6.06
CA CYS A 60 -7.04 -2.39 6.64
C CYS A 60 -8.11 -1.44 7.16
N GLN A 61 -7.68 -0.43 7.93
CA GLN A 61 -8.56 0.57 8.54
C GLN A 61 -8.54 1.90 7.80
N VAL A 62 -7.44 2.18 7.08
CA VAL A 62 -7.25 3.40 6.29
C VAL A 62 -6.64 2.99 4.97
N ILE A 63 -7.19 3.51 3.86
CA ILE A 63 -6.64 3.31 2.52
C ILE A 63 -6.05 4.63 2.04
N ILE A 64 -4.80 4.59 1.59
CA ILE A 64 -4.14 5.69 0.90
C ILE A 64 -4.02 5.29 -0.57
N MET A 65 -4.60 6.10 -1.46
CA MET A 65 -4.50 5.94 -2.90
C MET A 65 -3.52 6.98 -3.45
N MET A 66 -2.45 6.51 -4.09
CA MET A 66 -1.43 7.35 -4.73
C MET A 66 -1.30 6.94 -6.19
N LEU A 67 -2.21 7.45 -7.00
CA LEU A 67 -2.39 7.09 -8.41
C LEU A 67 -1.93 8.22 -9.33
N SER A 68 -1.84 7.95 -10.63
CA SER A 68 -1.33 8.91 -11.61
C SER A 68 -2.31 10.03 -11.96
N ASN A 69 -3.60 9.72 -11.98
CA ASN A 69 -4.69 10.62 -12.35
C ASN A 69 -6.03 10.00 -11.92
N ASP A 70 -7.12 10.72 -12.20
CA ASP A 70 -8.47 10.35 -11.80
C ASP A 70 -9.04 9.17 -12.59
N GLU A 71 -8.69 9.04 -13.88
CA GLU A 71 -9.16 7.94 -14.73
C GLU A 71 -8.77 6.57 -14.16
N VAL A 72 -7.57 6.47 -13.60
CA VAL A 72 -7.07 5.23 -12.97
C VAL A 72 -7.86 4.85 -11.72
N CYS A 73 -8.57 5.79 -11.08
CA CYS A 73 -9.43 5.47 -9.94
C CYS A 73 -10.71 4.73 -10.35
N LEU A 74 -11.07 4.76 -11.64
CA LEU A 74 -12.28 4.16 -12.17
C LEU A 74 -12.04 2.74 -12.77
N GLU A 75 -10.78 2.34 -12.91
CA GLU A 75 -10.36 0.99 -13.32
C GLU A 75 -10.42 -0.01 -12.16
#